data_AF-A0A011PCI7-F1
#
_entry.id   AF-A0A011PCI7-F1
#
_cell.length_a   1.000
_cell.length_b   1.000
_cell.length_c   1.000
_cell.angle_alpha   90.00
_cell.angle_beta   90.00
_cell.angle_gamma   90.00
#
_symmetry.space_group_name_H-M   'P 1'
#
loop_
_entity.id
_entity.type
_entity.pdbx_description
1 polymer ?
#
loop_
_entity_poly.entity_id
_entity_poly.type
_entity_poly.pdbx_seq_one_letter_code
_entity_poly.pdbx_strand_id
1 'polypeptide(L)'
;MRLPHTLTPGRLDSLPGGVRFGRIARIALAALTALGVASCSKPEPPEITFAPYAKSYQTKMSLAQVDYKFPIPPAELAKITPDYLATLDEEQIDQIYARLTAGPIPDGAFEGRILLPRGSSGKFRLSELVGGFGGTVLHLKGLVVEEIGEVLWRGKVFFRDEGVLRNRIEDLSLLKKVGLVEGEPKKMNYAGKETWLLFPAKLYCGQSLLDSRRESIIIDYFFSDEIAGYQENPDYLAGRRGLKVRDEIRMIRPGFYLGRAYLDRGFALNFTLYDKDTDDKARANFVATGKVQEDCWPGTQQRSVIAAAPPKPGKP
;
A
#
# COMPACT_ATOMS: atom_id res chain seq x y z
N MET A 1 -12.65 24.07 79.26
CA MET A 1 -12.64 25.53 79.50
C MET A 1 -11.20 26.00 79.39
N ARG A 2 -10.91 26.94 78.46
CA ARG A 2 -9.67 27.71 78.26
C ARG A 2 -8.33 26.96 78.03
N LEU A 3 -7.82 27.08 76.78
CA LEU A 3 -6.39 27.25 76.47
C LEU A 3 -5.87 28.55 77.13
N PRO A 4 -4.55 28.69 77.38
CA PRO A 4 -3.72 29.57 76.52
C PRO A 4 -2.22 29.14 76.42
N HIS A 5 -1.58 29.20 75.24
CA HIS A 5 -0.73 30.28 74.68
C HIS A 5 0.69 30.40 75.30
N THR A 6 1.75 30.18 74.49
CA THR A 6 2.76 31.18 74.00
C THR A 6 3.84 31.58 75.03
N LEU A 7 5.13 31.86 74.79
CA LEU A 7 5.89 32.66 73.79
C LEU A 7 7.40 32.49 74.18
N THR A 8 8.32 32.13 73.26
CA THR A 8 9.50 32.93 72.80
C THR A 8 10.65 33.21 73.84
N PRO A 9 11.72 33.97 73.51
CA PRO A 9 12.95 33.50 72.83
C PRO A 9 14.28 33.90 73.53
N GLY A 10 15.41 33.40 73.03
CA GLY A 10 16.70 34.10 73.05
C GLY A 10 17.77 33.55 73.99
N ARG A 11 18.96 33.23 73.46
CA ARG A 11 20.15 34.10 73.47
C ARG A 11 21.32 33.44 72.72
N LEU A 12 21.96 34.22 71.86
CA LEU A 12 23.26 33.96 71.24
C LEU A 12 24.38 33.98 72.29
N ASP A 13 25.50 33.34 71.93
CA ASP A 13 26.91 33.60 72.25
C ASP A 13 27.59 32.22 72.42
N SER A 14 28.68 31.81 71.76
CA SER A 14 29.76 32.51 71.09
C SER A 14 30.61 31.48 70.31
N LEU A 15 31.13 31.87 69.14
CA LEU A 15 32.15 31.16 68.33
C LEU A 15 33.55 31.38 68.97
N PRO A 16 34.58 30.52 68.71
CA PRO A 16 35.42 30.72 67.53
C PRO A 16 36.12 29.45 66.96
N GLY A 17 36.56 29.54 65.69
CA GLY A 17 37.62 28.69 65.14
C GLY A 17 37.35 28.19 63.73
N GLY A 18 37.71 28.97 62.71
CA GLY A 18 37.64 28.55 61.31
C GLY A 18 39.00 28.13 60.74
N VAL A 19 38.98 27.21 59.77
CA VAL A 19 39.92 27.18 58.62
C VAL A 19 39.17 26.64 57.38
N ARG A 20 39.50 27.23 56.24
CA ARG A 20 38.91 27.16 54.89
C ARG A 20 39.15 25.85 54.13
N PHE A 21 38.12 25.37 53.43
CA PHE A 21 38.14 24.78 52.07
C PHE A 21 36.70 24.98 51.56
N GLY A 22 36.37 25.49 50.39
CA GLY A 22 36.90 25.30 49.06
C GLY A 22 35.67 25.41 48.14
N ARG A 23 35.72 26.33 47.18
CA ARG A 23 34.63 26.74 46.27
C ARG A 23 33.80 25.57 45.70
N ILE A 24 32.54 25.42 46.12
CA ILE A 24 31.47 24.88 45.26
C ILE A 24 30.17 25.63 45.59
N ALA A 25 29.93 26.72 44.88
CA ALA A 25 28.61 27.32 44.80
C ALA A 25 28.47 28.03 43.45
N ARG A 26 27.38 27.71 42.74
CA ARG A 26 26.76 28.44 41.62
C ARG A 26 27.25 28.13 40.20
N ILE A 27 26.67 27.10 39.58
CA ILE A 27 26.07 27.10 38.22
C ILE A 27 24.94 26.04 38.29
N ALA A 28 23.69 26.37 38.60
CA ALA A 28 22.65 26.88 37.68
C ALA A 28 22.38 25.96 36.47
N LEU A 29 21.38 25.09 36.64
CA LEU A 29 20.39 24.67 35.64
C LEU A 29 20.90 24.38 34.21
N ALA A 30 21.23 23.13 33.91
CA ALA A 30 21.38 22.64 32.55
C ALA A 30 20.69 21.27 32.35
N ALA A 31 19.59 21.32 31.59
CA ALA A 31 19.08 20.29 30.69
C ALA A 31 18.65 18.92 31.27
N LEU A 32 17.49 18.91 31.92
CA LEU A 32 16.48 17.86 31.72
C LEU A 32 15.71 18.18 30.44
N THR A 33 16.10 17.62 29.29
CA THR A 33 15.24 17.41 28.10
C THR A 33 16.00 16.63 27.02
N ALA A 34 16.05 15.31 27.16
CA ALA A 34 16.24 14.41 26.02
C ALA A 34 15.02 13.48 25.91
N LEU A 35 13.82 14.08 25.83
CA LEU A 35 12.71 13.40 25.17
C LEU A 35 12.96 13.52 23.68
N GLY A 36 13.33 12.38 23.06
CA GLY A 36 13.43 12.27 21.62
C GLY A 36 12.14 12.76 21.00
N VAL A 37 12.23 13.87 20.28
CA VAL A 37 11.17 14.35 19.42
C VAL A 37 11.02 13.29 18.34
N ALA A 38 10.03 12.41 18.49
CA ALA A 38 9.47 11.71 17.34
C ALA A 38 8.88 12.79 16.45
N SER A 39 9.73 13.37 15.61
CA SER A 39 9.30 14.30 14.59
C SER A 39 8.37 13.51 13.67
N CYS A 40 7.06 13.77 13.78
CA CYS A 40 6.11 13.45 12.73
C CYS A 40 6.41 14.33 11.51
N SER A 41 7.59 14.21 10.93
CA SER A 41 7.89 14.74 9.61
C SER A 41 7.07 13.95 8.61
N LYS A 42 6.14 14.62 7.92
CA LYS A 42 5.41 14.03 6.80
C LYS A 42 6.44 13.45 5.82
N PRO A 43 6.25 12.21 5.33
CA PRO A 43 7.14 11.64 4.34
C PRO A 43 7.27 12.58 3.15
N GLU A 44 8.50 12.85 2.73
CA GLU A 44 8.76 13.64 1.52
C GLU A 44 8.20 12.88 0.30
N PRO A 45 7.42 13.54 -0.58
CA PRO A 45 6.90 12.89 -1.77
C PRO A 45 8.04 12.51 -2.73
N PRO A 46 7.85 11.47 -3.56
CA PRO A 46 8.86 11.08 -4.54
C PRO A 46 8.96 12.11 -5.68
N GLU A 47 10.18 12.33 -6.17
CA GLU A 47 10.51 13.17 -7.31
C GLU A 47 10.44 12.35 -8.61
N ILE A 48 9.22 11.99 -9.03
CA ILE A 48 9.00 11.21 -10.27
C ILE A 48 8.83 12.17 -11.45
N THR A 49 9.73 12.05 -12.43
CA THR A 49 9.53 12.70 -13.73
C THR A 49 8.55 11.89 -14.58
N PHE A 50 7.56 12.56 -15.15
CA PHE A 50 6.59 11.98 -16.08
C PHE A 50 6.88 12.46 -17.50
N ALA A 51 6.66 11.58 -18.48
CA ALA A 51 6.66 12.00 -19.88
C ALA A 51 5.48 12.96 -20.12
N PRO A 52 5.64 14.01 -20.96
CA PRO A 52 4.56 14.92 -21.26
C PRO A 52 3.42 14.20 -22.00
N TYR A 53 2.18 14.59 -21.70
CA TYR A 53 0.98 14.09 -22.37
C TYR A 53 -0.09 15.18 -22.45
N ALA A 54 -0.97 15.06 -23.44
CA ALA A 54 -2.20 15.84 -23.54
C ALA A 54 -3.41 14.90 -23.60
N LYS A 55 -4.62 15.48 -23.72
CA LYS A 55 -5.88 14.70 -23.74
C LYS A 55 -5.94 13.67 -24.87
N SER A 56 -5.35 13.99 -26.03
CA SER A 56 -5.34 13.09 -27.18
C SER A 56 -4.33 11.97 -26.96
N TYR A 57 -4.78 10.72 -27.13
CA TYR A 57 -3.93 9.54 -26.95
C TYR A 57 -2.69 9.57 -27.86
N GLN A 58 -2.80 10.12 -29.07
CA GLN A 58 -1.68 10.23 -30.01
C GLN A 58 -0.52 11.09 -29.49
N THR A 59 -0.76 11.93 -28.48
CA THR A 59 0.27 12.77 -27.86
C THR A 59 1.09 12.03 -26.80
N LYS A 60 0.62 10.86 -26.35
CA LYS A 60 1.27 10.08 -25.31
C LYS A 60 2.51 9.38 -25.88
N MET A 61 3.61 9.50 -25.16
CA MET A 61 4.82 8.73 -25.46
C MET A 61 4.54 7.23 -25.25
N SER A 62 5.08 6.37 -26.10
CA SER A 62 4.88 4.93 -25.90
C SER A 62 5.51 4.47 -24.57
N LEU A 63 4.87 3.52 -23.88
CA LEU A 63 5.33 3.03 -22.58
C LEU A 63 6.78 2.50 -22.61
N ALA A 64 7.21 1.97 -23.76
CA ALA A 64 8.61 1.59 -24.00
C ALA A 64 9.57 2.77 -23.90
N GLN A 65 9.21 3.89 -24.52
CA GLN A 65 10.00 5.11 -24.49
C GLN A 65 9.94 5.79 -23.12
N VAL A 66 8.78 5.75 -22.45
CA VAL A 66 8.63 6.27 -21.08
C VAL A 66 9.59 5.56 -20.13
N ASP A 67 9.60 4.22 -20.17
CA ASP A 67 10.47 3.40 -19.32
C ASP A 67 11.95 3.60 -19.60
N TYR A 68 12.32 3.76 -20.88
CA TYR A 68 13.71 4.02 -21.25
C TYR A 68 14.18 5.44 -20.87
N LYS A 69 13.38 6.47 -21.16
CA LYS A 69 13.79 7.89 -21.03
C LYS A 69 13.59 8.45 -19.62
N PHE A 70 12.64 7.91 -18.86
CA PHE A 70 12.26 8.40 -17.54
C PHE A 70 12.27 7.27 -16.48
N PRO A 71 13.41 6.56 -16.31
CA PRO A 71 13.51 5.50 -15.31
C PRO A 71 13.27 6.07 -13.90
N ILE A 72 12.62 5.29 -13.04
CA ILE A 72 12.40 5.67 -11.63
C ILE A 72 13.50 5.01 -10.78
N PRO A 73 14.35 5.78 -10.08
CA PRO A 73 15.34 5.22 -9.16
C PRO A 73 14.68 4.44 -8.01
N PRO A 74 15.32 3.37 -7.49
CA PRO A 74 14.80 2.63 -6.33
C PRO A 74 14.54 3.50 -5.10
N ALA A 75 15.37 4.54 -4.89
CA ALA A 75 15.18 5.51 -3.82
C ALA A 75 13.85 6.29 -3.94
N GLU A 76 13.44 6.63 -5.17
CA GLU A 76 12.16 7.32 -5.42
C GLU A 76 10.98 6.34 -5.35
N LEU A 77 11.13 5.11 -5.82
CA LEU A 77 10.14 4.05 -5.61
C LEU A 77 9.91 3.79 -4.10
N ALA A 78 10.94 3.88 -3.27
CA ALA A 78 10.85 3.73 -1.81
C ALA A 78 10.04 4.82 -1.11
N LYS A 79 9.93 6.01 -1.72
CA LYS A 79 9.13 7.14 -1.21
C LYS A 79 7.66 7.07 -1.63
N ILE A 80 7.29 6.25 -2.61
CA ILE A 80 5.88 6.10 -3.04
C ILE A 80 5.05 5.55 -1.88
N THR A 81 3.93 6.23 -1.62
CA THR A 81 2.90 5.83 -0.65
C THR A 81 1.53 5.69 -1.32
N PRO A 82 0.58 4.96 -0.72
CA PRO A 82 -0.80 4.93 -1.23
C PRO A 82 -1.42 6.32 -1.32
N ASP A 83 -1.14 7.21 -0.36
CA ASP A 83 -1.66 8.58 -0.38
C ASP A 83 -1.08 9.41 -1.52
N TYR A 84 0.22 9.26 -1.82
CA TYR A 84 0.82 9.89 -2.99
C TYR A 84 0.16 9.42 -4.29
N LEU A 85 -0.01 8.10 -4.47
CA LEU A 85 -0.64 7.54 -5.66
C LEU A 85 -2.08 8.02 -5.85
N ALA A 86 -2.83 8.20 -4.76
CA ALA A 86 -4.18 8.75 -4.79
C ALA A 86 -4.24 10.23 -5.23
N THR A 87 -3.10 10.93 -5.30
CA THR A 87 -3.03 12.30 -5.84
C THR A 87 -2.86 12.36 -7.35
N LEU A 88 -2.46 11.26 -7.98
CA LEU A 88 -2.10 11.19 -9.38
C LEU A 88 -3.34 10.99 -10.28
N ASP A 89 -3.23 11.44 -11.53
CA ASP A 89 -4.18 11.05 -12.56
C ASP A 89 -3.86 9.66 -13.15
N GLU A 90 -4.76 9.13 -13.98
CA GLU A 90 -4.63 7.78 -14.55
C GLU A 90 -3.38 7.63 -15.42
N GLU A 91 -3.02 8.65 -16.20
CA GLU A 91 -1.85 8.57 -17.09
C GLU A 91 -0.55 8.54 -16.28
N GLN A 92 -0.47 9.30 -15.19
CA GLN A 92 0.67 9.23 -14.28
C GLN A 92 0.80 7.85 -13.63
N ILE A 93 -0.33 7.24 -13.23
CA ILE A 93 -0.34 5.88 -12.67
C ILE A 93 0.09 4.86 -13.74
N ASP A 94 -0.41 4.96 -14.97
CA ASP A 94 -0.03 4.10 -16.10
C ASP A 94 1.47 4.20 -16.38
N GLN A 95 2.03 5.41 -16.40
CA GLN A 95 3.46 5.62 -16.58
C GLN A 95 4.27 5.01 -15.44
N ILE A 96 3.83 5.13 -14.18
CA ILE A 96 4.50 4.43 -13.06
C ILE A 96 4.44 2.93 -13.28
N TYR A 97 3.25 2.35 -13.50
CA TYR A 97 3.05 0.90 -13.64
C TYR A 97 3.91 0.31 -14.77
N ALA A 98 3.99 0.98 -15.92
CA ALA A 98 4.79 0.56 -17.07
C ALA A 98 6.31 0.53 -16.79
N ARG A 99 6.75 1.30 -15.79
CA ARG A 99 8.14 1.38 -15.33
C ARG A 99 8.43 0.40 -14.20
N LEU A 100 7.42 -0.25 -13.64
CA LEU A 100 7.59 -1.26 -12.60
C LEU A 100 7.97 -2.61 -13.21
N THR A 101 8.53 -3.43 -12.33
CA THR A 101 8.80 -4.84 -12.58
C THR A 101 7.72 -5.70 -11.92
N ALA A 102 7.58 -6.96 -12.32
CA ALA A 102 6.62 -7.83 -11.66
C ALA A 102 7.01 -8.04 -10.20
N GLY A 103 8.31 -8.25 -9.95
CA GLY A 103 8.85 -8.59 -8.64
C GLY A 103 8.58 -10.05 -8.28
N PRO A 104 8.75 -10.42 -7.01
CA PRO A 104 8.37 -11.73 -6.56
C PRO A 104 6.83 -11.85 -6.49
N ILE A 105 6.30 -13.04 -6.77
CA ILE A 105 4.92 -13.37 -6.43
C ILE A 105 4.75 -13.19 -4.90
N PRO A 106 3.77 -12.39 -4.43
CA PRO A 106 3.57 -12.16 -3.01
C PRO A 106 3.24 -13.46 -2.27
N ASP A 107 3.56 -13.48 -0.97
CA ASP A 107 3.20 -14.58 -0.08
C ASP A 107 2.75 -14.03 1.27
N GLY A 108 1.74 -14.66 1.87
CA GLY A 108 1.15 -14.22 3.13
C GLY A 108 0.16 -13.07 2.99
N ALA A 109 -0.02 -12.32 4.08
CA ALA A 109 -1.09 -11.34 4.23
C ALA A 109 -0.68 -9.94 3.77
N PHE A 110 -1.55 -9.28 3.01
CA PHE A 110 -1.39 -7.92 2.51
C PHE A 110 -2.64 -7.08 2.81
N GLU A 111 -2.41 -5.81 3.13
CA GLU A 111 -3.45 -4.79 3.22
C GLU A 111 -3.62 -4.09 1.87
N GLY A 112 -4.82 -4.13 1.33
CA GLY A 112 -5.18 -3.50 0.07
C GLY A 112 -5.88 -2.15 0.24
N ARG A 113 -5.74 -1.30 -0.76
CA ARG A 113 -6.45 -0.01 -0.84
C ARG A 113 -6.77 0.32 -2.29
N ILE A 114 -8.03 0.67 -2.55
CA ILE A 114 -8.45 1.16 -3.87
C ILE A 114 -7.88 2.56 -4.08
N LEU A 115 -7.37 2.81 -5.29
CA LEU A 115 -6.98 4.12 -5.77
C LEU A 115 -8.09 4.60 -6.70
N LEU A 116 -8.97 5.46 -6.19
CA LEU A 116 -10.01 6.07 -7.02
C LEU A 116 -9.35 7.16 -7.87
N PRO A 117 -9.34 7.04 -9.22
CA PRO A 117 -8.74 8.06 -10.06
C PRO A 117 -9.49 9.37 -9.86
N ARG A 118 -8.74 10.46 -9.60
CA ARG A 118 -9.32 11.79 -9.67
C ARG A 118 -9.66 12.08 -11.14
N GLY A 119 -10.92 11.93 -11.51
CA GLY A 119 -11.43 12.58 -12.71
C GLY A 119 -11.19 14.09 -12.58
N SER A 120 -11.10 14.82 -13.70
CA SER A 120 -10.97 16.29 -13.71
C SER A 120 -12.09 17.04 -12.96
N SER A 121 -13.11 16.33 -12.47
CA SER A 121 -14.25 16.82 -11.69
C SER A 121 -14.38 16.21 -10.28
N GLY A 122 -13.45 15.34 -9.84
CA GLY A 122 -13.46 14.76 -8.48
C GLY A 122 -14.62 13.79 -8.17
N LYS A 123 -15.37 13.31 -9.17
CA LYS A 123 -16.42 12.29 -9.01
C LYS A 123 -16.06 11.01 -9.78
N PHE A 124 -16.43 9.88 -9.18
CA PHE A 124 -16.31 8.53 -9.75
C PHE A 124 -16.91 8.48 -11.16
N ARG A 125 -16.10 8.09 -12.17
CA ARG A 125 -16.55 7.88 -13.55
C ARG A 125 -17.10 6.46 -13.75
N LEU A 126 -18.07 6.04 -12.93
CA LEU A 126 -18.82 4.81 -13.22
C LEU A 126 -19.60 4.93 -14.53
N SER A 127 -20.04 6.14 -14.88
CA SER A 127 -20.80 6.41 -16.10
C SER A 127 -20.02 6.14 -17.39
N GLU A 128 -18.68 6.05 -17.35
CA GLU A 128 -17.86 5.66 -18.52
C GLU A 128 -17.54 4.17 -18.55
N LEU A 129 -17.58 3.50 -17.39
CA LEU A 129 -17.57 2.04 -17.32
C LEU A 129 -18.84 1.44 -17.95
N VAL A 130 -20.00 2.09 -17.78
CA VAL A 130 -21.31 1.61 -18.28
C VAL A 130 -21.42 1.54 -19.83
N GLY A 131 -20.50 2.16 -20.58
CA GLY A 131 -20.53 2.13 -22.05
C GLY A 131 -20.06 0.83 -22.70
N GLY A 132 -19.44 -0.09 -21.94
CA GLY A 132 -18.88 -1.35 -22.48
C GLY A 132 -19.52 -2.63 -21.92
N PHE A 133 -20.37 -2.55 -20.90
CA PHE A 133 -20.98 -3.72 -20.28
C PHE A 133 -22.28 -4.08 -20.98
N GLY A 134 -22.18 -5.01 -21.94
CA GLY A 134 -23.34 -5.68 -22.50
C GLY A 134 -24.16 -6.35 -21.41
N GLY A 135 -25.34 -5.79 -21.13
CA GLY A 135 -26.52 -6.53 -20.65
C GLY A 135 -26.66 -6.83 -19.16
N THR A 136 -25.63 -6.73 -18.32
CA THR A 136 -25.81 -6.89 -16.87
C THR A 136 -25.91 -5.53 -16.20
N VAL A 137 -27.10 -4.93 -16.26
CA VAL A 137 -27.47 -3.83 -15.36
C VAL A 137 -27.57 -4.40 -13.95
N LEU A 138 -26.43 -4.51 -13.26
CA LEU A 138 -26.46 -4.44 -11.82
C LEU A 138 -27.09 -3.09 -11.50
N HIS A 139 -28.30 -3.11 -10.94
CA HIS A 139 -28.97 -1.93 -10.41
C HIS A 139 -28.14 -1.38 -9.23
N LEU A 140 -27.01 -0.73 -9.54
CA LEU A 140 -26.15 -0.01 -8.59
C LEU A 140 -26.79 1.32 -8.15
N LYS A 141 -28.13 1.41 -8.19
CA LYS A 141 -28.85 2.55 -7.62
C LYS A 141 -28.80 2.43 -6.10
N GLY A 142 -27.82 3.10 -5.49
CA GLY A 142 -27.76 3.30 -4.04
C GLY A 142 -26.73 2.46 -3.28
N LEU A 143 -25.90 1.68 -3.97
CA LEU A 143 -24.74 1.03 -3.36
C LEU A 143 -23.64 2.08 -3.18
N VAL A 144 -23.13 2.26 -1.96
CA VAL A 144 -21.87 2.97 -1.73
C VAL A 144 -20.76 2.07 -2.26
N VAL A 145 -20.52 2.15 -3.58
CA VAL A 145 -19.55 1.32 -4.31
C VAL A 145 -18.15 1.42 -3.69
N GLU A 146 -17.83 2.58 -3.11
CA GLU A 146 -16.57 2.86 -2.44
C GLU A 146 -16.37 2.00 -1.19
N GLU A 147 -17.31 1.99 -0.24
CA GLU A 147 -17.18 1.22 1.02
C GLU A 147 -17.14 -0.30 0.77
N ILE A 148 -17.96 -0.80 -0.15
CA ILE A 148 -18.01 -2.23 -0.49
C ILE A 148 -16.75 -2.65 -1.24
N GLY A 149 -16.31 -1.83 -2.20
CA GLY A 149 -15.06 -2.04 -2.90
C GLY A 149 -13.89 -2.07 -1.94
N GLU A 150 -13.81 -1.10 -1.02
CA GLU A 150 -12.77 -1.06 0.00
C GLU A 150 -12.77 -2.31 0.88
N VAL A 151 -13.92 -2.78 1.36
CA VAL A 151 -14.00 -4.02 2.16
C VAL A 151 -13.49 -5.23 1.39
N LEU A 152 -13.87 -5.39 0.12
CA LEU A 152 -13.42 -6.51 -0.71
C LEU A 152 -11.94 -6.43 -1.06
N TRP A 153 -11.39 -5.21 -1.22
CA TRP A 153 -9.98 -5.02 -1.56
C TRP A 153 -9.03 -4.98 -0.37
N ARG A 154 -9.52 -4.71 0.84
CA ARG A 154 -8.69 -4.44 2.03
C ARG A 154 -7.84 -5.61 2.51
N GLY A 155 -8.37 -6.82 2.57
CA GLY A 155 -7.60 -7.97 3.05
C GLY A 155 -7.28 -8.93 1.90
N LYS A 156 -6.00 -9.22 1.68
CA LYS A 156 -5.56 -10.25 0.73
C LYS A 156 -4.61 -11.22 1.43
N VAL A 157 -4.73 -12.50 1.13
CA VAL A 157 -3.81 -13.53 1.57
C VAL A 157 -3.37 -14.33 0.35
N PHE A 158 -2.07 -14.33 0.11
CA PHE A 158 -1.42 -15.05 -0.96
C PHE A 158 -0.84 -16.35 -0.40
N PHE A 159 -1.13 -17.45 -1.10
CA PHE A 159 -0.55 -18.77 -0.87
C PHE A 159 0.32 -19.07 -2.08
N ARG A 160 1.55 -18.56 -2.06
CA ARG A 160 2.43 -18.56 -3.23
C ARG A 160 2.66 -19.96 -3.79
N ASP A 161 2.94 -20.91 -2.91
CA ASP A 161 3.24 -22.30 -3.29
C ASP A 161 2.01 -23.05 -3.82
N GLU A 162 0.80 -22.60 -3.47
CA GLU A 162 -0.47 -23.14 -3.98
C GLU A 162 -0.90 -22.46 -5.29
N GLY A 163 -0.29 -21.33 -5.67
CA GLY A 163 -0.75 -20.51 -6.79
C GLY A 163 -2.16 -19.96 -6.56
N VAL A 164 -2.49 -19.60 -5.31
CA VAL A 164 -3.83 -19.13 -4.93
C VAL A 164 -3.76 -17.82 -4.14
N LEU A 165 -4.71 -16.93 -4.40
CA LEU A 165 -5.03 -15.79 -3.55
C LEU A 165 -6.43 -15.96 -2.98
N ARG A 166 -6.64 -15.44 -1.76
CA ARG A 166 -7.97 -15.27 -1.16
C ARG A 166 -8.12 -13.87 -0.57
N ASN A 167 -9.32 -13.33 -0.65
CA ASN A 167 -9.67 -12.09 0.03
C ASN A 167 -9.97 -12.40 1.50
N ARG A 168 -9.24 -11.75 2.41
CA ARG A 168 -9.48 -11.82 3.84
C ARG A 168 -10.54 -10.78 4.21
N ILE A 169 -11.73 -11.25 4.52
CA ILE A 169 -12.82 -10.41 4.98
C ILE A 169 -12.87 -10.47 6.51
N GLU A 170 -12.75 -9.32 7.16
CA GLU A 170 -12.79 -9.22 8.63
C GLU A 170 -14.18 -8.91 9.16
N ASP A 171 -15.01 -8.23 8.35
CA ASP A 171 -16.39 -7.91 8.68
C ASP A 171 -17.32 -8.19 7.48
N LEU A 172 -18.16 -9.23 7.62
CA LEU A 172 -19.18 -9.58 6.63
C LEU A 172 -20.44 -8.69 6.73
N SER A 173 -20.60 -7.90 7.78
CA SER A 173 -21.84 -7.18 8.05
C SER A 173 -22.22 -6.24 6.91
N LEU A 174 -21.23 -5.55 6.34
CA LEU A 174 -21.43 -4.68 5.18
C LEU A 174 -21.86 -5.47 3.95
N LEU A 175 -21.20 -6.60 3.66
CA LEU A 175 -21.53 -7.44 2.49
C LEU A 175 -22.91 -8.09 2.61
N LYS A 176 -23.34 -8.44 3.82
CA LYS A 176 -24.69 -8.95 4.10
C LYS A 176 -25.76 -7.87 3.91
N LYS A 177 -25.55 -6.66 4.44
CA LYS A 177 -26.50 -5.53 4.33
C LYS A 177 -26.85 -5.18 2.89
N VAL A 178 -25.88 -5.37 1.99
CA VAL A 178 -26.00 -5.01 0.57
C VAL A 178 -26.36 -6.21 -0.31
N GLY A 179 -26.64 -7.37 0.29
CA GLY A 179 -27.07 -8.57 -0.43
C GLY A 179 -26.00 -9.25 -1.26
N LEU A 180 -24.71 -8.95 -1.05
CA LEU A 180 -23.61 -9.62 -1.75
C LEU A 180 -23.24 -10.96 -1.11
N VAL A 181 -23.56 -11.13 0.17
CA VAL A 181 -23.36 -12.38 0.91
C VAL A 181 -24.68 -12.80 1.51
N GLU A 182 -25.09 -14.03 1.22
CA GLU A 182 -26.22 -14.69 1.86
C GLU A 182 -25.71 -15.68 2.93
N GLY A 183 -26.37 -15.70 4.09
CA GLY A 183 -26.01 -16.63 5.17
C GLY A 183 -24.66 -16.35 5.83
N GLU A 184 -23.95 -17.43 6.20
CA GLU A 184 -22.62 -17.38 6.82
C GLU A 184 -21.64 -18.26 6.04
N PRO A 185 -20.79 -17.66 5.19
CA PRO A 185 -19.68 -18.37 4.57
C PRO A 185 -18.80 -19.02 5.64
N LYS A 186 -18.31 -20.22 5.32
CA LYS A 186 -17.38 -20.97 6.15
C LYS A 186 -16.09 -20.15 6.33
N LYS A 187 -15.65 -20.08 7.58
CA LYS A 187 -14.33 -19.54 7.93
C LYS A 187 -13.24 -20.57 7.67
N MET A 188 -12.02 -20.07 7.54
CA MET A 188 -10.81 -20.86 7.46
C MET A 188 -9.84 -20.37 8.53
N ASN A 189 -8.97 -21.27 8.98
CA ASN A 189 -7.89 -20.89 9.89
C ASN A 189 -6.75 -20.26 9.07
N TYR A 190 -6.34 -19.06 9.46
CA TYR A 190 -5.11 -18.44 8.97
C TYR A 190 -4.35 -17.85 10.15
N ALA A 191 -3.08 -18.22 10.29
CA ALA A 191 -2.22 -17.78 11.39
C ALA A 191 -2.86 -17.97 12.79
N GLY A 192 -3.58 -19.08 13.00
CA GLY A 192 -4.24 -19.39 14.27
C GLY A 192 -5.53 -18.62 14.53
N LYS A 193 -6.05 -17.86 13.55
CA LYS A 193 -7.32 -17.11 13.65
C LYS A 193 -8.32 -17.60 12.62
N GLU A 194 -9.56 -17.77 13.06
CA GLU A 194 -10.70 -18.03 12.17
C GLU A 194 -11.07 -16.75 11.42
N THR A 195 -10.95 -16.76 10.09
CA THR A 195 -11.25 -15.61 9.23
C THR A 195 -11.99 -16.04 7.96
N TRP A 196 -12.70 -15.12 7.32
CA TRP A 196 -13.35 -15.39 6.04
C TRP A 196 -12.34 -15.21 4.92
N LEU A 197 -11.87 -16.31 4.35
CA LEU A 197 -11.06 -16.32 3.14
C LEU A 197 -11.96 -16.64 1.94
N LEU A 198 -12.45 -15.58 1.31
CA LEU A 198 -13.45 -15.63 0.22
C LEU A 198 -12.82 -15.19 -1.10
N PHE A 199 -13.57 -15.32 -2.18
CA PHE A 199 -13.16 -14.93 -3.54
C PHE A 199 -11.79 -15.52 -3.91
N PRO A 200 -11.64 -16.85 -3.95
CA PRO A 200 -10.38 -17.46 -4.36
C PRO A 200 -10.03 -17.09 -5.80
N ALA A 201 -8.76 -16.83 -6.07
CA ALA A 201 -8.25 -16.55 -7.40
C ALA A 201 -7.00 -17.36 -7.70
N LYS A 202 -6.79 -17.72 -8.97
CA LYS A 202 -5.52 -18.31 -9.42
C LYS A 202 -4.47 -17.21 -9.45
N LEU A 203 -3.24 -17.54 -9.04
CA LEU A 203 -2.10 -16.65 -8.96
C LEU A 203 -0.99 -17.18 -9.87
N TYR A 204 -0.61 -16.41 -10.90
CA TYR A 204 0.39 -16.85 -11.89
C TYR A 204 1.02 -15.66 -12.63
N CYS A 205 2.12 -15.90 -13.34
CA CYS A 205 2.72 -14.93 -14.25
C CYS A 205 2.01 -14.96 -15.60
N GLY A 206 1.65 -13.78 -16.11
CA GLY A 206 0.97 -13.67 -17.39
C GLY A 206 1.10 -12.30 -18.03
N GLN A 207 0.73 -12.23 -19.30
CA GLN A 207 0.88 -11.00 -20.08
C GLN A 207 0.05 -9.85 -19.48
N SER A 208 0.66 -8.68 -19.28
CA SER A 208 -0.07 -7.47 -18.87
C SER A 208 -0.97 -6.95 -19.99
N LEU A 209 -2.17 -6.50 -19.62
CA LEU A 209 -3.12 -5.87 -20.54
C LEU A 209 -2.78 -4.41 -20.84
N LEU A 210 -2.12 -3.70 -19.91
CA LEU A 210 -1.63 -2.34 -20.14
C LEU A 210 -0.34 -2.34 -20.96
N ASP A 211 0.59 -3.24 -20.64
CA ASP A 211 1.96 -3.21 -21.15
C ASP A 211 2.45 -4.61 -21.54
N SER A 212 2.15 -5.00 -22.78
CA SER A 212 2.44 -6.34 -23.32
C SER A 212 3.93 -6.63 -23.56
N ARG A 213 4.84 -5.72 -23.22
CA ARG A 213 6.29 -5.96 -23.35
C ARG A 213 6.83 -6.94 -22.31
N ARG A 214 6.11 -7.13 -21.21
CA ARG A 214 6.51 -7.98 -20.07
C ARG A 214 5.31 -8.54 -19.32
N GLU A 215 5.56 -9.55 -18.52
CA GLU A 215 4.53 -10.14 -17.67
C GLU A 215 4.26 -9.28 -16.43
N SER A 216 3.09 -9.49 -15.86
CA SER A 216 2.72 -9.08 -14.51
C SER A 216 2.30 -10.32 -13.72
N ILE A 217 2.21 -10.17 -12.41
CA ILE A 217 1.58 -11.19 -11.56
C ILE A 217 0.07 -11.02 -11.70
N ILE A 218 -0.61 -12.08 -12.11
CA ILE A 218 -2.04 -12.10 -12.39
C ILE A 218 -2.78 -12.73 -11.22
N ILE A 219 -3.86 -12.06 -10.80
CA ILE A 219 -4.83 -12.57 -9.83
C ILE A 219 -6.12 -12.79 -10.63
N ASP A 220 -6.39 -14.05 -10.97
CA ASP A 220 -7.43 -14.44 -11.91
C ASP A 220 -8.61 -15.11 -11.20
N TYR A 221 -9.73 -14.41 -11.13
CA TYR A 221 -10.95 -14.93 -10.51
C TYR A 221 -11.80 -15.72 -11.51
N PHE A 222 -11.46 -15.76 -12.80
CA PHE A 222 -12.31 -16.39 -13.82
C PHE A 222 -12.61 -17.87 -13.51
N PHE A 223 -11.66 -18.55 -12.87
CA PHE A 223 -11.74 -19.96 -12.49
C PHE A 223 -11.82 -20.17 -10.96
N SER A 224 -12.42 -19.22 -10.22
CA SER A 224 -12.59 -19.33 -8.76
C SER A 224 -13.28 -20.64 -8.33
N ASP A 225 -14.20 -21.15 -9.15
CA ASP A 225 -14.99 -22.35 -8.87
C ASP A 225 -14.21 -23.66 -9.01
N GLU A 226 -12.97 -23.61 -9.50
CA GLU A 226 -12.05 -24.74 -9.56
C GLU A 226 -11.11 -24.82 -8.34
N ILE A 227 -11.16 -23.82 -7.44
CA ILE A 227 -10.23 -23.70 -6.32
C ILE A 227 -10.86 -24.29 -5.06
N ALA A 228 -10.08 -25.07 -4.31
CA ALA A 228 -10.50 -25.64 -3.04
C ALA A 228 -11.05 -24.57 -2.08
N GLY A 229 -12.14 -24.87 -1.37
CA GLY A 229 -12.77 -23.94 -0.46
C GLY A 229 -13.61 -22.83 -1.11
N TYR A 230 -13.80 -22.86 -2.44
CA TYR A 230 -14.81 -22.05 -3.13
C TYR A 230 -16.21 -22.24 -2.51
N GLN A 231 -16.93 -21.14 -2.37
CA GLN A 231 -18.30 -21.09 -1.88
C GLN A 231 -19.17 -20.32 -2.86
N GLU A 232 -20.13 -21.02 -3.47
CA GLU A 232 -21.02 -20.47 -4.51
C GLU A 232 -21.42 -19.03 -4.23
N ASN A 233 -22.06 -18.78 -3.08
CA ASN A 233 -22.31 -17.45 -2.56
C ASN A 233 -21.29 -17.13 -1.45
N PRO A 234 -20.45 -16.08 -1.58
CA PRO A 234 -20.49 -15.01 -2.58
C PRO A 234 -19.53 -15.18 -3.77
N ASP A 235 -18.72 -16.24 -3.83
CA ASP A 235 -17.52 -16.25 -4.66
C ASP A 235 -17.82 -16.20 -6.17
N TYR A 236 -19.02 -16.63 -6.60
CA TYR A 236 -19.44 -16.53 -8.01
C TYR A 236 -19.37 -15.11 -8.57
N LEU A 237 -19.53 -14.08 -7.72
CA LEU A 237 -19.58 -12.68 -8.11
C LEU A 237 -18.29 -12.20 -8.79
N ALA A 238 -17.14 -12.71 -8.36
CA ALA A 238 -15.86 -12.32 -8.95
C ALA A 238 -15.53 -13.13 -10.21
N GLY A 239 -16.07 -14.35 -10.32
CA GLY A 239 -15.68 -15.29 -11.37
C GLY A 239 -16.43 -15.18 -12.69
N ARG A 240 -16.31 -16.22 -13.51
CA ARG A 240 -16.83 -16.28 -14.90
C ARG A 240 -18.33 -16.00 -15.07
N ARG A 241 -19.14 -16.26 -14.03
CA ARG A 241 -20.59 -16.01 -14.01
C ARG A 241 -20.97 -14.63 -13.44
N GLY A 242 -20.01 -13.92 -12.87
CA GLY A 242 -20.19 -12.58 -12.32
C GLY A 242 -19.42 -11.54 -13.13
N LEU A 243 -18.59 -10.76 -12.43
CA LEU A 243 -17.87 -9.62 -12.97
C LEU A 243 -16.63 -10.00 -13.81
N LYS A 244 -16.23 -11.28 -13.81
CA LYS A 244 -15.03 -11.78 -14.50
C LYS A 244 -13.80 -10.94 -14.16
N VAL A 245 -13.54 -10.82 -12.87
CA VAL A 245 -12.45 -10.01 -12.32
C VAL A 245 -11.11 -10.62 -12.72
N ARG A 246 -10.22 -9.79 -13.24
CA ARG A 246 -8.81 -10.10 -13.41
C ARG A 246 -8.02 -8.91 -12.87
N ASP A 247 -7.16 -9.15 -11.90
CA ASP A 247 -6.19 -8.15 -11.50
C ASP A 247 -4.80 -8.49 -12.06
N GLU A 248 -3.99 -7.45 -12.27
CA GLU A 248 -2.56 -7.59 -12.49
C GLU A 248 -1.80 -6.64 -11.58
N ILE A 249 -0.75 -7.15 -10.94
CA ILE A 249 0.06 -6.38 -9.99
C ILE A 249 1.52 -6.33 -10.44
N ARG A 250 2.17 -5.21 -10.12
CA ARG A 250 3.62 -5.00 -10.28
C ARG A 250 4.19 -4.39 -9.01
N MET A 251 5.41 -4.77 -8.69
CA MET A 251 6.08 -4.36 -7.47
C MET A 251 6.59 -2.92 -7.58
N ILE A 252 6.14 -2.04 -6.68
CA ILE A 252 6.74 -0.73 -6.45
C ILE A 252 8.08 -0.92 -5.74
N ARG A 253 8.06 -1.70 -4.66
CA ARG A 253 9.20 -2.12 -3.84
C ARG A 253 8.80 -3.39 -3.05
N PRO A 254 9.74 -4.13 -2.46
CA PRO A 254 9.39 -5.32 -1.68
C PRO A 254 8.28 -5.03 -0.65
N GLY A 255 7.27 -5.90 -0.60
CA GLY A 255 6.11 -5.72 0.26
C GLY A 255 5.09 -4.67 -0.22
N PHE A 256 5.28 -4.01 -1.37
CA PHE A 256 4.31 -3.04 -1.88
C PHE A 256 4.12 -3.09 -3.39
N TYR A 257 2.88 -3.35 -3.79
CA TYR A 257 2.49 -3.56 -5.18
C TYR A 257 1.46 -2.53 -5.61
N LEU A 258 1.57 -2.11 -6.87
CA LEU A 258 0.54 -1.38 -7.59
C LEU A 258 -0.25 -2.40 -8.43
N GLY A 259 -1.56 -2.37 -8.29
CA GLY A 259 -2.48 -3.26 -8.97
C GLY A 259 -3.42 -2.53 -9.91
N ARG A 260 -3.85 -3.22 -10.96
CA ARG A 260 -4.87 -2.80 -11.91
C ARG A 260 -5.95 -3.87 -11.97
N ALA A 261 -7.20 -3.49 -11.76
CA ALA A 261 -8.34 -4.38 -11.82
C ALA A 261 -9.08 -4.22 -13.15
N TYR A 262 -9.44 -5.34 -13.75
CA TYR A 262 -10.20 -5.41 -14.99
C TYR A 262 -11.48 -6.21 -14.75
N LEU A 263 -12.60 -5.71 -15.26
CA LEU A 263 -13.91 -6.37 -15.23
C LEU A 263 -14.34 -6.66 -16.67
N ASP A 264 -14.61 -7.93 -16.98
CA ASP A 264 -14.89 -8.39 -18.35
C ASP A 264 -13.94 -7.80 -19.42
N ARG A 265 -12.63 -7.77 -19.11
CA ARG A 265 -11.53 -7.22 -19.93
C ARG A 265 -11.47 -5.69 -20.05
N GLY A 266 -12.42 -4.94 -19.50
CA GLY A 266 -12.35 -3.48 -19.39
C GLY A 266 -11.57 -3.06 -18.15
N PHE A 267 -10.71 -2.05 -18.25
CA PHE A 267 -10.06 -1.44 -17.08
C PHE A 267 -11.12 -0.83 -16.15
N ALA A 268 -11.02 -1.12 -14.86
CA ALA A 268 -11.98 -0.64 -13.86
C ALA A 268 -11.35 0.34 -12.86
N LEU A 269 -10.27 -0.06 -12.19
CA LEU A 269 -9.62 0.76 -11.16
C LEU A 269 -8.17 0.35 -10.93
N ASN A 270 -7.44 1.23 -10.26
CA ASN A 270 -6.14 0.94 -9.67
C ASN A 270 -6.30 0.64 -8.18
N PHE A 271 -5.37 -0.13 -7.63
CA PHE A 271 -5.31 -0.41 -6.19
C PHE A 271 -3.86 -0.61 -5.76
N THR A 272 -3.64 -0.72 -4.45
CA THR A 272 -2.33 -1.10 -3.90
C THR A 272 -2.49 -2.29 -2.97
N LEU A 273 -1.39 -3.03 -2.77
CA LEU A 273 -1.26 -4.09 -1.77
C LEU A 273 0.00 -3.85 -0.97
N TYR A 274 -0.10 -3.86 0.36
CA TYR A 274 0.99 -3.52 1.25
C TYR A 274 1.14 -4.53 2.39
N ASP A 275 2.32 -5.13 2.47
CA ASP A 275 2.85 -5.85 3.61
C ASP A 275 4.00 -5.03 4.21
N LYS A 276 3.73 -4.47 5.39
CA LYS A 276 4.68 -3.64 6.12
C LYS A 276 5.91 -4.43 6.58
N ASP A 277 5.75 -5.68 6.97
CA ASP A 277 6.83 -6.46 7.57
C ASP A 277 7.87 -6.82 6.51
N THR A 278 7.43 -7.22 5.32
CA THR A 278 8.34 -7.46 4.18
C THR A 278 9.02 -6.17 3.73
N ASP A 279 8.28 -5.07 3.65
CA ASP A 279 8.85 -3.78 3.28
C ASP A 279 9.93 -3.32 4.26
N ASP A 280 9.63 -3.28 5.57
CA ASP A 280 10.59 -2.83 6.59
C ASP A 280 11.90 -3.64 6.54
N LYS A 281 11.81 -4.95 6.30
CA LYS A 281 12.97 -5.85 6.22
C LYS A 281 13.82 -5.63 4.97
N ALA A 282 13.18 -5.38 3.82
CA ALA A 282 13.85 -5.39 2.52
C ALA A 282 14.15 -4.00 1.94
N ARG A 283 13.49 -2.94 2.44
CA ARG A 283 13.55 -1.59 1.87
C ARG A 283 14.96 -1.03 1.79
N ALA A 284 15.76 -1.16 2.84
CA ALA A 284 17.12 -0.62 2.85
C ALA A 284 17.99 -1.24 1.76
N ASN A 285 17.93 -2.57 1.60
CA ASN A 285 18.66 -3.27 0.55
C ASN A 285 18.14 -2.92 -0.85
N PHE A 286 16.82 -2.78 -1.00
CA PHE A 286 16.21 -2.36 -2.27
C PHE A 286 16.65 -0.95 -2.68
N VAL A 287 16.67 0.02 -1.76
CA VAL A 287 17.14 1.38 -2.04
C VAL A 287 18.61 1.38 -2.45
N ALA A 288 19.44 0.59 -1.77
CA ALA A 288 20.87 0.52 -2.05
C ALA A 288 21.20 -0.14 -3.38
N THR A 289 20.48 -1.19 -3.76
CA THR A 289 20.87 -2.06 -4.88
C THR A 289 19.93 -2.00 -6.08
N GLY A 290 18.66 -1.67 -5.86
CA GLY A 290 17.57 -1.80 -6.83
C GLY A 290 17.29 -3.24 -7.28
N LYS A 291 17.94 -4.25 -6.66
CA LYS A 291 17.79 -5.65 -7.04
C LYS A 291 16.65 -6.29 -6.27
N VAL A 292 15.85 -7.08 -6.98
CA VAL A 292 14.80 -7.94 -6.43
C VAL A 292 14.75 -9.24 -7.21
N GLN A 293 14.14 -10.25 -6.61
CA GLN A 293 13.75 -11.46 -7.33
C GLN A 293 12.68 -11.11 -8.36
N GLU A 294 12.82 -11.66 -9.56
CA GLU A 294 11.81 -11.62 -10.61
C GLU A 294 11.30 -13.04 -10.86
N ASP A 295 10.03 -13.27 -10.55
CA ASP A 295 9.39 -14.56 -10.83
C ASP A 295 8.76 -14.60 -12.22
N CYS A 296 8.26 -13.46 -12.71
CA CYS A 296 7.65 -13.36 -14.02
C CYS A 296 8.65 -12.90 -15.07
N TRP A 297 8.34 -13.18 -16.34
CA TRP A 297 9.21 -12.80 -17.45
C TRP A 297 9.31 -11.26 -17.56
N PRO A 298 10.51 -10.67 -17.40
CA PRO A 298 10.68 -9.21 -17.34
C PRO A 298 10.57 -8.52 -18.71
N GLY A 299 10.36 -9.29 -19.77
CA GLY A 299 10.37 -8.80 -21.14
C GLY A 299 11.77 -8.74 -21.75
N THR A 300 11.85 -8.26 -22.99
CA THR A 300 13.11 -8.09 -23.72
C THR A 300 13.80 -6.76 -23.42
N GLN A 301 13.05 -5.76 -22.96
CA GLN A 301 13.59 -4.45 -22.60
C GLN A 301 14.18 -4.49 -21.20
N GLN A 302 15.51 -4.45 -21.12
CA GLN A 302 16.26 -4.36 -19.87
C GLN A 302 15.92 -3.05 -19.14
N ARG A 303 15.50 -3.14 -17.87
CA ARG A 303 15.29 -1.95 -17.01
C ARG A 303 16.64 -1.39 -16.58
N SER A 304 16.83 -0.08 -16.75
CA SER A 304 18.01 0.60 -16.22
C SER A 304 17.85 0.80 -14.71
N VAL A 305 18.49 -0.03 -13.89
CA VAL A 305 18.54 0.17 -12.44
C VAL A 305 19.57 1.27 -12.16
N ILE A 306 19.08 2.48 -11.90
CA ILE A 306 19.93 3.58 -11.42
C ILE A 306 20.12 3.39 -9.91
N ALA A 307 21.18 2.66 -9.53
CA ALA A 307 21.56 2.56 -8.13
C ALA A 307 21.88 3.96 -7.57
N ALA A 308 21.56 4.19 -6.30
CA ALA A 308 21.94 5.44 -5.64
C ALA A 308 23.48 5.57 -5.69
N ALA A 309 23.97 6.76 -6.10
CA ALA A 309 25.39 7.06 -5.99
C ALA A 309 25.81 6.90 -4.52
N PRO A 310 27.01 6.35 -4.23
CA PRO A 310 27.51 6.29 -2.87
C PRO A 310 27.49 7.70 -2.26
N PRO A 311 27.21 7.84 -0.95
CA PRO A 311 27.22 9.14 -0.29
C PRO A 311 28.55 9.84 -0.59
N LYS A 312 28.50 11.09 -1.04
CA LYS A 312 29.70 11.89 -1.25
C LYS A 312 30.51 11.86 0.06
N PRO A 313 31.81 11.51 0.04
CA PRO A 313 32.61 11.57 1.24
C PRO A 313 32.50 12.98 1.81
N GLY A 314 32.08 13.07 3.08
CA GLY A 314 32.03 14.34 3.79
C GLY A 314 33.36 15.04 3.63
N LYS A 315 33.31 16.32 3.24
CA LYS A 315 34.51 17.14 3.20
C LYS A 315 35.16 17.10 4.59
N PRO A 316 36.48 16.85 4.69
CA PRO A 316 37.19 16.82 5.96
C PRO A 316 37.13 18.17 6.67
#